data_AF-A0A924W8T1-F1
#
_entry.id   AF-A0A924W8T1-F1
#
_cell.length_a   1.000
_cell.length_b   1.000
_cell.length_c   1.000
_cell.angle_alpha   90.00
_cell.angle_beta   90.00
_cell.angle_gamma   90.00
#
_symmetry.space_group_name_H-M   'P 1'
#
loop_
_entity.id
_entity.type
_entity.pdbx_description
1 polymer ?
#
loop_
_entity_poly.entity_id
_entity_poly.type
_entity_poly.pdbx_seq_one_letter_code
_entity_poly.pdbx_strand_id
1 'polypeptide(L)'
;MTWATLLAHWASLAQASMALPAGAEGDRWRAAVPAIIDLQAVTCALDDLDRLAEPDERALALDKADMLIQRDADALSTLWNGEDLHPELQSLIVDACEAHAAAEEGGVEWVVTAERLVAEHPAELVEVLLAMGFAGDLYVPTPGVPIFRTCPATFARDMYGASPDKNMSKAIRTFLGGSSSVSKPQRVPYMRMAYRQFDFSKGSAVRDAVEPYDDEPASGQALLIPAILEGEPQPVGLPPRNMPKLDALPVVFVEESR
;
A
#
# COMPACT_ATOMS: atom_id res chain seq x y z
N MET A 1 -8.62 8.51 -15.69
CA MET A 1 -9.37 7.95 -16.85
C MET A 1 -10.78 7.60 -16.37
N THR A 2 -11.83 7.65 -17.20
CA THR A 2 -13.19 7.25 -16.77
C THR A 2 -13.51 5.84 -17.27
N TRP A 3 -14.42 5.12 -16.61
CA TRP A 3 -14.89 3.80 -17.06
C TRP A 3 -15.38 3.81 -18.52
N ALA A 4 -16.04 4.88 -18.96
CA ALA A 4 -16.47 5.04 -20.35
C ALA A 4 -15.28 5.14 -21.33
N THR A 5 -14.20 5.79 -20.92
CA THR A 5 -12.96 5.87 -21.71
C THR A 5 -12.25 4.52 -21.80
N LEU A 6 -12.24 3.73 -20.70
CA LEU A 6 -11.69 2.37 -20.69
C LEU A 6 -12.46 1.43 -21.61
N LEU A 7 -13.79 1.43 -21.53
CA LEU A 7 -14.64 0.63 -22.40
C LEU A 7 -14.46 0.99 -23.88
N ALA A 8 -14.37 2.29 -24.20
CA ALA A 8 -14.09 2.74 -25.56
C ALA A 8 -12.70 2.28 -26.04
N HIS A 9 -11.69 2.29 -25.16
CA HIS A 9 -10.36 1.80 -25.46
C HIS A 9 -10.36 0.29 -25.74
N TRP A 10 -10.99 -0.52 -24.89
CA TRP A 10 -11.11 -1.98 -25.08
C TRP A 10 -11.90 -2.33 -26.34
N ALA A 11 -12.99 -1.60 -26.63
CA ALA A 11 -13.74 -1.77 -27.88
C ALA A 11 -12.87 -1.44 -29.10
N SER A 12 -12.07 -0.37 -29.02
CA SER A 12 -11.14 0.00 -30.09
C SER A 12 -10.04 -1.05 -30.29
N LEU A 13 -9.50 -1.62 -29.21
CA LEU A 13 -8.51 -2.69 -29.26
C LEU A 13 -9.09 -3.94 -29.93
N ALA A 14 -10.27 -4.37 -29.50
CA ALA A 14 -10.98 -5.50 -30.09
C ALA A 14 -11.24 -5.29 -31.59
N GLN A 15 -11.70 -4.10 -31.97
CA GLN A 15 -11.92 -3.76 -33.39
C GLN A 15 -10.61 -3.73 -34.19
N ALA A 16 -9.54 -3.15 -33.65
CA ALA A 16 -8.23 -3.09 -34.31
C ALA A 16 -7.64 -4.50 -34.52
N SER A 17 -7.84 -5.42 -33.57
CA SER A 17 -7.34 -6.79 -33.69
C SER A 17 -7.94 -7.54 -34.89
N MET A 18 -9.18 -7.23 -35.28
CA MET A 18 -9.80 -7.84 -36.45
C MET A 18 -9.09 -7.49 -37.76
N ALA A 19 -8.38 -6.36 -37.80
CA ALA A 19 -7.62 -5.90 -38.97
C ALA A 19 -6.20 -6.49 -39.06
N LEU A 20 -5.77 -7.30 -38.08
CA LEU A 20 -4.46 -7.93 -38.12
C LEU A 20 -4.32 -8.87 -39.33
N PRO A 21 -3.13 -8.95 -39.96
CA PRO A 21 -2.91 -9.86 -41.08
C PRO A 21 -3.31 -11.29 -40.75
N ALA A 22 -3.79 -12.03 -41.75
CA ALA A 22 -4.01 -13.47 -41.62
C ALA A 22 -2.64 -14.18 -41.52
N GLY A 23 -2.46 -15.01 -40.50
CA GLY A 23 -1.21 -15.71 -40.23
C GLY A 23 -1.08 -16.07 -38.75
N ALA A 24 -0.18 -17.02 -38.44
CA ALA A 24 -0.03 -17.57 -37.09
C ALA A 24 0.17 -16.50 -36.01
N GLU A 25 0.98 -15.49 -36.28
CA GLU A 25 1.22 -14.37 -35.34
C GLU A 25 -0.01 -13.48 -35.17
N GLY A 26 -0.67 -13.08 -36.27
CA GLY A 26 -1.88 -12.26 -36.21
C GLY A 26 -3.06 -12.99 -35.55
N ASP A 27 -3.17 -14.30 -35.77
CA ASP A 27 -4.17 -15.17 -35.12
C ASP A 27 -3.90 -15.29 -33.62
N ARG A 28 -2.63 -15.43 -33.23
CA ARG A 28 -2.19 -15.47 -31.83
C ARG A 28 -2.55 -14.16 -31.10
N TRP A 29 -2.21 -13.02 -31.69
CA TRP A 29 -2.56 -11.71 -31.12
C TRP A 29 -4.07 -11.48 -31.03
N ARG A 30 -4.85 -11.88 -32.04
CA ARG A 30 -6.32 -11.84 -31.96
C ARG A 30 -6.86 -12.67 -30.81
N ALA A 31 -6.33 -13.88 -30.61
CA ALA A 31 -6.75 -14.78 -29.54
C ALA A 31 -6.36 -14.28 -28.14
N ALA A 32 -5.32 -13.44 -28.03
CA ALA A 32 -4.85 -12.85 -26.78
C ALA A 32 -5.73 -11.69 -26.27
N VAL A 33 -6.48 -11.02 -27.16
CA VAL A 33 -7.27 -9.82 -26.83
C VAL A 33 -8.18 -9.98 -25.61
N PRO A 34 -8.96 -11.07 -25.45
CA PRO A 34 -9.80 -11.24 -24.27
C PRO A 34 -9.01 -11.22 -22.95
N ALA A 35 -7.89 -11.96 -22.88
CA ALA A 35 -7.03 -11.99 -21.70
C ALA A 35 -6.38 -10.63 -21.41
N ILE A 36 -5.98 -9.88 -22.45
CA ILE A 36 -5.45 -8.51 -22.31
C ILE A 36 -6.51 -7.59 -21.70
N ILE A 37 -7.74 -7.65 -22.20
CA ILE A 37 -8.85 -6.84 -21.69
C ILE A 37 -9.18 -7.22 -20.25
N ASP A 38 -9.26 -8.51 -19.94
CA ASP A 38 -9.61 -9.01 -18.61
C ASP A 38 -8.54 -8.64 -17.57
N LEU A 39 -7.24 -8.76 -17.88
CA LEU A 39 -6.15 -8.31 -16.99
C LEU A 39 -6.26 -6.82 -16.67
N GLN A 40 -6.42 -5.97 -17.70
CA GLN A 40 -6.60 -4.53 -17.49
C GLN A 40 -7.88 -4.19 -16.71
N ALA A 41 -8.96 -4.94 -16.95
CA ALA A 41 -10.22 -4.75 -16.25
C ALA A 41 -10.09 -5.10 -14.76
N VAL A 42 -9.38 -6.18 -14.43
CA VAL A 42 -9.07 -6.56 -13.04
C VAL A 42 -8.21 -5.49 -12.37
N THR A 43 -7.10 -5.07 -12.99
CA THR A 43 -6.25 -3.97 -12.48
C THR A 43 -7.07 -2.72 -12.15
N CYS A 44 -7.96 -2.30 -13.06
CA CYS A 44 -8.81 -1.13 -12.83
C CYS A 44 -9.89 -1.35 -11.77
N ALA A 45 -10.41 -2.58 -11.62
CA ALA A 45 -11.42 -2.90 -10.63
C ALA A 45 -10.85 -2.94 -9.21
N LEU A 46 -9.60 -3.37 -9.05
CA LEU A 46 -8.91 -3.44 -7.76
C LEU A 46 -8.78 -2.05 -7.09
N ASP A 47 -8.58 -0.98 -7.87
CA ASP A 47 -8.57 0.41 -7.39
C ASP A 47 -9.90 0.85 -6.74
N ASP A 48 -11.01 0.19 -7.10
CA ASP A 48 -12.37 0.53 -6.65
C ASP A 48 -12.84 -0.36 -5.49
N LEU A 49 -12.00 -1.26 -4.95
CA LEU A 49 -12.40 -2.20 -3.88
C LEU A 49 -12.85 -1.52 -2.58
N ASP A 50 -12.35 -0.33 -2.27
CA ASP A 50 -12.77 0.45 -1.09
C ASP A 50 -14.23 0.95 -1.19
N ARG A 51 -14.90 0.73 -2.33
CA ARG A 51 -16.34 1.00 -2.49
C ARG A 51 -17.23 -0.15 -2.04
N LEU A 52 -16.68 -1.35 -1.82
CA LEU A 52 -17.42 -2.48 -1.28
C LEU A 52 -17.73 -2.21 0.19
N ALA A 53 -18.99 -2.42 0.57
CA ALA A 53 -19.46 -2.08 1.92
C ALA A 53 -19.14 -3.19 2.94
N GLU A 54 -19.18 -4.45 2.50
CA GLU A 54 -19.06 -5.62 3.37
C GLU A 54 -17.65 -6.23 3.27
N PRO A 55 -16.97 -6.53 4.40
CA PRO A 55 -15.64 -7.13 4.39
C PRO A 55 -15.56 -8.46 3.63
N ASP A 56 -16.58 -9.32 3.75
CA ASP A 56 -16.61 -10.62 3.08
C ASP A 56 -16.70 -10.48 1.55
N GLU A 57 -17.36 -9.43 1.05
CA GLU A 57 -17.40 -9.14 -0.39
C GLU A 57 -16.02 -8.75 -0.91
N ARG A 58 -15.23 -8.02 -0.12
CA ARG A 58 -13.87 -7.64 -0.47
C ARG A 58 -12.95 -8.87 -0.54
N ALA A 59 -13.00 -9.74 0.47
CA ALA A 59 -12.22 -10.98 0.49
C ALA A 59 -12.51 -11.83 -0.76
N LEU A 60 -13.80 -12.04 -1.06
CA LEU A 60 -14.22 -12.77 -2.26
C LEU A 60 -13.77 -12.08 -3.57
N ALA A 61 -13.77 -10.75 -3.61
CA ALA A 61 -13.31 -10.01 -4.78
C ALA A 61 -11.80 -10.16 -5.01
N LEU A 62 -10.99 -10.18 -3.94
CA LEU A 62 -9.54 -10.44 -4.02
C LEU A 62 -9.25 -11.86 -4.49
N ASP A 63 -9.92 -12.87 -3.91
CA ASP A 63 -9.81 -14.28 -4.34
C ASP A 63 -10.16 -14.42 -5.83
N LYS A 64 -11.25 -13.77 -6.25
CA LYS A 64 -11.68 -13.80 -7.65
C LYS A 64 -10.69 -13.08 -8.57
N ALA A 65 -10.10 -11.97 -8.13
CA ALA A 65 -9.10 -11.25 -8.90
C ALA A 65 -7.86 -12.12 -9.14
N ASP A 66 -7.34 -12.77 -8.10
CA ASP A 66 -6.22 -13.72 -8.21
C ASP A 66 -6.51 -14.84 -9.21
N MET A 67 -7.68 -15.49 -9.08
CA MET A 67 -8.11 -16.53 -10.02
C MET A 67 -8.18 -16.05 -11.49
N LEU A 68 -8.67 -14.82 -11.72
CA LEU A 68 -8.77 -14.24 -13.06
C LEU A 68 -7.39 -13.92 -13.64
N ILE A 69 -6.51 -13.32 -12.83
CA ILE A 69 -5.12 -13.00 -13.23
C ILE A 69 -4.40 -14.29 -13.64
N GLN A 70 -4.46 -15.32 -12.80
CA GLN A 70 -3.81 -16.61 -13.09
C GLN A 70 -4.36 -17.25 -14.36
N ARG A 71 -5.70 -17.30 -14.51
CA ARG A 71 -6.36 -17.85 -15.71
C ARG A 71 -5.89 -17.15 -16.98
N ASP A 72 -5.81 -15.83 -16.96
CA ASP A 72 -5.49 -15.03 -18.15
C ASP A 72 -3.99 -15.06 -18.48
N ALA A 73 -3.13 -15.07 -17.46
CA ALA A 73 -1.70 -15.33 -17.63
C ALA A 73 -1.43 -16.70 -18.27
N ASP A 74 -2.12 -17.76 -17.80
CA ASP A 74 -2.01 -19.11 -18.36
C ASP A 74 -2.52 -19.19 -19.80
N ALA A 75 -3.61 -18.47 -20.11
CA ALA A 75 -4.14 -18.38 -21.48
C ALA A 75 -3.11 -17.72 -22.42
N LEU A 76 -2.47 -16.63 -22.00
CA LEU A 76 -1.42 -15.96 -22.78
C LEU A 76 -0.18 -16.84 -22.96
N SER A 77 0.26 -17.51 -21.91
CA SER A 77 1.37 -18.47 -21.97
C SER A 77 1.09 -19.62 -22.94
N THR A 78 -0.13 -20.17 -22.90
CA THR A 78 -0.56 -21.23 -23.81
C THR A 78 -0.53 -20.79 -25.27
N LEU A 79 -0.92 -19.54 -25.56
CA LEU A 79 -0.90 -18.98 -26.92
C LEU A 79 0.52 -18.82 -27.48
N TRP A 80 1.52 -18.55 -26.62
CA TRP A 80 2.93 -18.45 -27.00
C TRP A 80 3.68 -19.80 -26.97
N ASN A 81 3.08 -20.86 -26.40
CA ASN A 81 3.52 -22.26 -26.50
C ASN A 81 5.03 -22.47 -26.23
N GLY A 82 5.55 -21.89 -25.15
CA GLY A 82 6.95 -22.00 -24.75
C GLY A 82 7.92 -21.07 -25.47
N GLU A 83 7.44 -20.21 -26.37
CA GLU A 83 8.15 -18.99 -26.76
C GLU A 83 8.05 -17.93 -25.65
N ASP A 84 9.01 -17.02 -25.59
CA ASP A 84 8.96 -15.89 -24.66
C ASP A 84 7.73 -15.03 -24.94
N LEU A 85 6.95 -14.72 -23.91
CA LEU A 85 5.85 -13.76 -24.04
C LEU A 85 6.39 -12.42 -24.52
N HIS A 86 5.59 -11.72 -25.32
CA HIS A 86 5.92 -10.35 -25.69
C HIS A 86 6.06 -9.46 -24.42
N PRO A 87 7.08 -8.58 -24.33
CA PRO A 87 7.32 -7.78 -23.11
C PRO A 87 6.13 -6.98 -22.62
N GLU A 88 5.30 -6.46 -23.54
CA GLU A 88 4.07 -5.73 -23.17
C GLU A 88 3.03 -6.63 -22.47
N LEU A 89 2.92 -7.90 -22.87
CA LEU A 89 2.03 -8.86 -22.21
C LEU A 89 2.57 -9.25 -20.83
N GLN A 90 3.89 -9.40 -20.71
CA GLN A 90 4.54 -9.62 -19.41
C GLN A 90 4.27 -8.45 -18.47
N SER A 91 4.44 -7.21 -18.95
CA SER A 91 4.14 -6.00 -18.18
C SER A 91 2.69 -5.97 -17.71
N LEU A 92 1.72 -6.32 -18.56
CA LEU A 92 0.31 -6.35 -18.16
C LEU A 92 0.01 -7.37 -17.06
N ILE A 93 0.65 -8.54 -17.10
CA ILE A 93 0.51 -9.55 -16.04
C ILE A 93 1.14 -9.02 -14.75
N VAL A 94 2.34 -8.44 -14.82
CA VAL A 94 3.03 -7.83 -13.67
C VAL A 94 2.17 -6.72 -13.06
N ASP A 95 1.64 -5.80 -13.87
CA ASP A 95 0.78 -4.70 -13.41
C ASP A 95 -0.47 -5.22 -12.69
N ALA A 96 -1.08 -6.31 -13.18
CA ALA A 96 -2.24 -6.92 -12.54
C ALA A 96 -1.88 -7.59 -11.20
N CYS A 97 -0.76 -8.31 -11.14
CA CYS A 97 -0.24 -8.89 -9.90
C CYS A 97 0.14 -7.82 -8.87
N GLU A 98 0.82 -6.75 -9.29
CA GLU A 98 1.19 -5.64 -8.41
C GLU A 98 -0.04 -4.90 -7.88
N ALA A 99 -1.06 -4.69 -8.71
CA ALA A 99 -2.33 -4.11 -8.27
C ALA A 99 -3.08 -5.01 -7.27
N HIS A 100 -3.02 -6.34 -7.47
CA HIS A 100 -3.62 -7.30 -6.54
C HIS A 100 -2.90 -7.28 -5.19
N ALA A 101 -1.57 -7.38 -5.19
CA ALA A 101 -0.75 -7.25 -3.99
C ALA A 101 -0.99 -5.90 -3.28
N ALA A 102 -1.06 -4.79 -4.02
CA ALA A 102 -1.36 -3.48 -3.45
C ALA A 102 -2.77 -3.37 -2.84
N ALA A 103 -3.74 -4.12 -3.36
CA ALA A 103 -5.09 -4.13 -2.85
C ALA A 103 -5.22 -4.97 -1.56
N GLU A 104 -4.48 -6.08 -1.49
CA GLU A 104 -4.43 -6.98 -0.34
C GLU A 104 -3.56 -6.42 0.79
N GLU A 105 -2.35 -5.97 0.45
CA GLU A 105 -1.35 -5.55 1.42
C GLU A 105 -1.41 -4.05 1.74
N GLY A 106 -1.99 -3.25 0.85
CA GLY A 106 -2.05 -1.81 1.01
C GLY A 106 -2.94 -1.36 2.15
N GLY A 107 -2.81 -0.08 2.48
CA GLY A 107 -3.56 0.55 3.57
C GLY A 107 -3.59 2.06 3.42
N VAL A 108 -3.83 2.75 4.51
CA VAL A 108 -3.78 4.21 4.57
C VAL A 108 -2.63 4.70 5.42
N GLU A 109 -1.96 5.74 4.94
CA GLU A 109 -0.85 6.38 5.62
C GLU A 109 -1.17 7.85 5.90
N TRP A 110 -0.71 8.34 7.05
CA TRP A 110 -0.67 9.76 7.38
C TRP A 110 0.78 10.23 7.36
N VAL A 111 1.04 11.34 6.69
CA VAL A 111 2.38 11.95 6.58
C VAL A 111 2.46 13.18 7.48
N VAL A 112 3.59 13.36 8.17
CA VAL A 112 3.84 14.54 9.01
C VAL A 112 3.91 15.81 8.14
N THR A 113 3.08 16.81 8.45
CA THR A 113 3.07 18.13 7.79
C THR A 113 3.67 19.23 8.67
N ALA A 114 3.59 19.09 9.99
CA ALA A 114 4.29 19.96 10.93
C ALA A 114 5.82 19.78 10.81
N GLU A 115 6.60 20.74 11.31
CA GLU A 115 8.06 20.61 11.37
C GLU A 115 8.47 19.41 12.25
N ARG A 116 7.67 19.11 13.27
CA ARG A 116 7.93 18.09 14.28
C ARG A 116 6.61 17.58 14.85
N LEU A 117 6.49 16.26 14.93
CA LEU A 117 5.43 15.54 15.63
C LEU A 117 6.05 14.71 16.75
N VAL A 118 5.45 14.74 17.94
CA VAL A 118 5.79 13.83 19.04
C VAL A 118 4.46 13.27 19.54
N ALA A 119 4.26 11.96 19.37
CA ALA A 119 3.03 11.32 19.84
C ALA A 119 3.15 10.89 21.30
N GLU A 120 2.00 10.85 21.96
CA GLU A 120 1.84 10.27 23.29
C GLU A 120 1.73 8.73 23.21
N HIS A 121 1.54 8.08 24.36
CA HIS A 121 1.33 6.63 24.39
C HIS A 121 -0.02 6.27 23.74
N PRO A 122 -0.08 5.25 22.85
CA PRO A 122 -1.27 4.97 22.04
C PRO A 122 -2.38 4.18 22.77
N ALA A 123 -2.28 3.98 24.09
CA ALA A 123 -3.18 3.07 24.82
C ALA A 123 -4.67 3.47 24.66
N GLU A 124 -4.98 4.76 24.83
CA GLU A 124 -6.34 5.26 24.65
C GLU A 124 -6.82 5.12 23.20
N LEU A 125 -5.93 5.36 22.22
CA LEU A 125 -6.28 5.16 20.80
C LEU A 125 -6.60 3.69 20.51
N VAL A 126 -5.78 2.76 21.01
CA VAL A 126 -5.96 1.32 20.82
C VAL A 126 -7.29 0.87 21.41
N GLU A 127 -7.59 1.26 22.66
CA GLU A 127 -8.88 0.95 23.30
C GLU A 127 -10.07 1.47 22.48
N VAL A 128 -9.99 2.71 21.98
CA VAL A 128 -11.04 3.32 21.16
C VAL A 128 -11.24 2.57 19.84
N LEU A 129 -10.16 2.19 19.14
CA LEU A 129 -10.25 1.50 17.86
C LEU A 129 -10.79 0.08 18.01
N LEU A 130 -10.35 -0.66 19.02
CA LEU A 130 -10.87 -2.00 19.32
C LEU A 130 -12.35 -1.94 19.70
N ALA A 131 -12.77 -0.93 20.48
CA ALA A 131 -14.18 -0.71 20.79
C ALA A 131 -15.04 -0.34 19.56
N MET A 132 -14.42 0.18 18.50
CA MET A 132 -15.05 0.42 17.19
C MET A 132 -15.06 -0.82 16.29
N GLY A 133 -14.44 -1.93 16.72
CA GLY A 133 -14.34 -3.17 15.94
C GLY A 133 -13.21 -3.19 14.92
N PHE A 134 -12.19 -2.34 15.07
CA PHE A 134 -11.01 -2.39 14.20
C PHE A 134 -10.30 -3.74 14.35
N ALA A 135 -10.11 -4.46 13.24
CA ALA A 135 -9.62 -5.84 13.22
C ALA A 135 -8.36 -6.03 12.36
N GLY A 136 -7.69 -4.95 12.00
CA GLY A 136 -6.48 -5.00 11.18
C GLY A 136 -5.23 -4.53 11.91
N ASP A 137 -4.31 -3.94 11.15
CA ASP A 137 -2.98 -3.53 11.58
C ASP A 137 -2.92 -2.03 11.77
N LEU A 138 -2.31 -1.60 12.88
CA LEU A 138 -2.06 -0.19 13.18
C LEU A 138 -0.62 -0.01 13.64
N TYR A 139 0.11 0.83 12.91
CA TYR A 139 1.45 1.27 13.27
C TYR A 139 1.45 2.76 13.59
N VAL A 140 1.96 3.12 14.76
CA VAL A 140 1.95 4.49 15.29
C VAL A 140 3.35 4.98 15.61
N PRO A 141 3.58 6.29 15.80
CA PRO A 141 4.87 6.80 16.22
C PRO A 141 5.33 6.17 17.53
N THR A 142 6.62 5.86 17.64
CA THR A 142 7.24 5.48 18.90
C THR A 142 7.01 6.60 19.94
N PRO A 143 6.34 6.34 21.09
CA PRO A 143 5.94 7.38 22.02
C PRO A 143 7.11 8.24 22.51
N GLY A 144 6.93 9.55 22.49
CA GLY A 144 7.95 10.52 22.91
C GLY A 144 9.11 10.72 21.93
N VAL A 145 9.18 9.94 20.83
CA VAL A 145 10.20 10.10 19.78
C VAL A 145 9.73 11.10 18.73
N PRO A 146 10.51 12.16 18.44
CA PRO A 146 10.13 13.12 17.41
C PRO A 146 10.22 12.49 16.02
N ILE A 147 9.21 12.74 15.21
CA ILE A 147 9.16 12.48 13.76
C ILE A 147 9.07 13.84 13.05
N PHE A 148 9.77 13.99 11.91
CA PHE A 148 9.88 15.25 11.19
C PHE A 148 9.01 15.29 9.94
N ARG A 149 8.82 16.50 9.39
CA ARG A 149 8.01 16.75 8.19
C ARG A 149 8.38 15.77 7.07
N THR A 150 7.37 15.36 6.29
CA THR A 150 7.40 14.40 5.17
C THR A 150 7.60 12.93 5.55
N CYS A 151 7.90 12.61 6.81
CA CYS A 151 7.98 11.23 7.26
C CYS A 151 6.58 10.62 7.42
N PRO A 152 6.39 9.32 7.11
CA PRO A 152 5.23 8.56 7.56
C PRO A 152 5.06 8.69 9.08
N ALA A 153 3.85 9.03 9.51
CA ALA A 153 3.47 9.18 10.91
C ALA A 153 2.71 7.95 11.41
N THR A 154 1.90 7.34 10.56
CA THR A 154 1.06 6.19 10.92
C THR A 154 0.66 5.47 9.66
N PHE A 155 0.58 4.15 9.76
CA PHE A 155 -0.03 3.27 8.77
C PHE A 155 -1.17 2.51 9.45
N ALA A 156 -2.29 2.38 8.75
CA ALA A 156 -3.40 1.55 9.20
C ALA A 156 -4.01 0.80 8.01
N ARG A 157 -4.34 -0.47 8.24
CA ARG A 157 -4.98 -1.34 7.27
C ARG A 157 -6.00 -2.18 8.02
N ASP A 158 -7.24 -2.16 7.59
CA ASP A 158 -8.27 -3.07 8.11
C ASP A 158 -8.19 -4.42 7.38
N MET A 159 -9.03 -5.39 7.75
CA MET A 159 -9.02 -6.73 7.15
C MET A 159 -9.01 -6.69 5.61
N TYR A 160 -8.25 -7.61 5.01
CA TYR A 160 -8.13 -7.75 3.55
C TYR A 160 -7.64 -6.48 2.84
N GLY A 161 -6.79 -5.71 3.49
CA GLY A 161 -6.29 -4.47 2.90
C GLY A 161 -7.26 -3.31 2.96
N ALA A 162 -8.44 -3.41 3.60
CA ALA A 162 -9.42 -2.33 3.55
C ALA A 162 -8.91 -1.04 4.25
N SER A 163 -9.39 0.11 3.78
CA SER A 163 -9.16 1.37 4.48
C SER A 163 -10.01 1.43 5.76
N PRO A 164 -9.45 1.83 6.93
CA PRO A 164 -10.24 2.05 8.13
C PRO A 164 -11.37 3.05 7.89
N ASP A 165 -12.51 2.85 8.56
CA ASP A 165 -13.66 3.71 8.37
C ASP A 165 -13.39 5.19 8.73
N LYS A 166 -14.34 6.07 8.42
CA LYS A 166 -14.19 7.52 8.65
C LYS A 166 -14.04 7.89 10.12
N ASN A 167 -14.66 7.15 11.05
CA ASN A 167 -14.58 7.40 12.48
C ASN A 167 -13.24 6.92 13.04
N MET A 168 -12.79 5.74 12.64
CA MET A 168 -11.46 5.20 12.98
C MET A 168 -10.35 6.12 12.45
N SER A 169 -10.42 6.49 11.17
CA SER A 169 -9.51 7.46 10.54
C SER A 169 -9.49 8.81 11.27
N LYS A 170 -10.64 9.26 11.81
CA LYS A 170 -10.73 10.49 12.60
C LYS A 170 -10.11 10.33 13.99
N ALA A 171 -10.27 9.17 14.64
CA ALA A 171 -9.64 8.86 15.92
C ALA A 171 -8.11 8.87 15.79
N ILE A 172 -7.59 8.15 14.78
CA ILE A 172 -6.15 8.13 14.44
C ILE A 172 -5.63 9.55 14.20
N ARG A 173 -6.32 10.34 13.38
CA ARG A 173 -5.90 11.72 13.09
C ARG A 173 -5.92 12.61 14.33
N THR A 174 -6.88 12.42 15.23
CA THR A 174 -6.94 13.16 16.51
C THR A 174 -5.74 12.84 17.38
N PHE A 175 -5.39 11.56 17.50
CA PHE A 175 -4.20 11.10 18.23
C PHE A 175 -2.91 11.73 17.68
N LEU A 176 -2.81 11.88 16.35
CA LEU A 176 -1.65 12.51 15.70
C LEU A 176 -1.61 14.05 15.82
N GLY A 177 -2.45 14.66 16.68
CA GLY A 177 -2.51 16.11 16.88
C GLY A 177 -3.34 16.86 15.84
N GLY A 178 -4.17 16.16 15.07
CA GLY A 178 -5.15 16.76 14.16
C GLY A 178 -4.59 17.25 12.82
N SER A 179 -5.36 18.09 12.14
CA SER A 179 -5.06 18.52 10.76
C SER A 179 -3.87 19.45 10.60
N SER A 180 -3.38 20.05 11.68
CA SER A 180 -2.19 20.89 11.68
C SER A 180 -0.89 20.10 11.68
N SER A 181 -0.94 18.82 12.06
CA SER A 181 0.25 18.01 12.34
C SER A 181 0.51 16.97 11.26
N VAL A 182 -0.55 16.43 10.66
CA VAL A 182 -0.47 15.39 9.63
C VAL A 182 -1.40 15.65 8.46
N SER A 183 -1.10 15.01 7.33
CA SER A 183 -1.92 15.02 6.11
C SER A 183 -3.31 14.42 6.34
N LYS A 184 -4.12 14.41 5.28
CA LYS A 184 -5.27 13.47 5.22
C LYS A 184 -4.72 12.04 5.03
N PRO A 185 -5.48 11.00 5.40
CA PRO A 185 -5.11 9.63 5.06
C PRO A 185 -4.94 9.52 3.54
N GLN A 186 -3.88 8.85 3.11
CA GLN A 186 -3.59 8.55 1.71
C GLN A 186 -3.46 7.05 1.55
N ARG A 187 -4.16 6.49 0.56
CA ARG A 187 -3.98 5.09 0.19
C ARG A 187 -2.54 4.88 -0.29
N VAL A 188 -1.89 3.85 0.21
CA VAL A 188 -0.55 3.42 -0.21
C VAL A 188 -0.57 1.92 -0.52
N PRO A 189 0.19 1.47 -1.54
CA PRO A 189 0.18 0.06 -1.97
C PRO A 189 0.81 -0.88 -0.94
N TYR A 190 1.71 -0.37 -0.12
CA TYR A 190 2.37 -1.11 0.95
C TYR A 190 2.72 -0.15 2.09
N MET A 191 2.92 -0.71 3.28
CA MET A 191 3.39 0.05 4.43
C MET A 191 4.82 0.55 4.19
N ARG A 192 5.11 1.78 4.62
CA ARG A 192 6.49 2.29 4.71
C ARG A 192 6.90 2.45 6.15
N MET A 193 8.11 2.01 6.47
CA MET A 193 8.73 2.18 7.76
C MET A 193 9.76 3.30 7.72
N ALA A 194 9.82 4.06 8.81
CA ALA A 194 10.84 5.08 8.99
C ALA A 194 11.84 4.63 10.06
N TYR A 195 13.12 4.66 9.73
CA TYR A 195 14.23 4.26 10.59
C TYR A 195 15.17 5.43 10.82
N ARG A 196 15.38 5.78 12.09
CA ARG A 196 16.38 6.77 12.46
C ARG A 196 17.77 6.16 12.40
N GLN A 197 18.60 6.71 11.52
CA GLN A 197 19.98 6.28 11.34
C GLN A 197 20.94 7.11 12.17
N PHE A 198 21.93 6.43 12.74
CA PHE A 198 22.94 7.03 13.61
C PHE A 198 24.31 6.94 12.96
N ASP A 199 25.06 8.03 13.08
CA ASP A 199 26.49 8.01 12.79
C ASP A 199 27.23 7.80 14.11
N PHE A 200 27.67 6.57 14.36
CA PHE A 200 28.39 6.21 15.59
C PHE A 200 29.70 6.99 15.77
N SER A 201 30.30 7.48 14.69
CA SER A 201 31.51 8.32 14.80
C SER A 201 31.19 9.71 15.34
N LYS A 202 29.98 10.23 15.05
CA LYS A 202 29.47 11.51 15.56
C LYS A 202 28.67 11.37 16.86
N GLY A 203 28.24 10.16 17.20
CA GLY A 203 27.42 9.88 18.38
C GLY A 203 26.02 10.49 18.30
N SER A 204 25.51 10.75 17.10
CA SER A 204 24.23 11.42 16.89
C SER A 204 23.42 10.82 15.74
N ALA A 205 22.11 11.06 15.77
CA ALA A 205 21.23 10.76 14.66
C ALA A 205 21.52 11.71 13.48
N VAL A 206 21.49 11.19 12.26
CA VAL A 206 21.90 11.93 11.06
C VAL A 206 20.78 12.08 10.02
N ARG A 207 19.84 11.13 9.97
CA ARG A 207 18.68 11.16 9.07
C ARG A 207 17.61 10.18 9.53
N ASP A 208 16.40 10.36 9.03
CA ASP A 208 15.33 9.37 9.09
C ASP A 208 15.18 8.77 7.67
N ALA A 209 15.50 7.49 7.51
CA ALA A 209 15.38 6.75 6.26
C ALA A 209 13.97 6.14 6.16
N VAL A 210 13.27 6.35 5.05
CA VAL A 210 11.94 5.80 4.79
C VAL A 210 12.06 4.76 3.70
N GLU A 211 11.63 3.54 4.01
CA GLU A 211 11.78 2.36 3.16
C GLU A 211 10.45 1.58 3.16
N PRO A 212 10.11 0.84 2.09
CA PRO A 212 9.03 -0.15 2.16
C PRO A 212 9.24 -1.08 3.36
N TYR A 213 8.15 -1.49 4.00
CA TYR A 213 8.25 -2.49 5.05
C TYR A 213 8.43 -3.88 4.42
N ASP A 214 9.56 -4.50 4.70
CA ASP A 214 9.90 -5.87 4.33
C ASP A 214 10.30 -6.67 5.59
N ASP A 215 10.56 -7.97 5.39
CA ASP A 215 10.97 -8.88 6.47
C ASP A 215 12.39 -8.60 7.00
N GLU A 216 13.19 -7.82 6.28
CA GLU A 216 14.58 -7.50 6.62
C GLU A 216 14.70 -6.05 7.11
N PRO A 217 14.59 -5.79 8.43
CA PRO A 217 14.54 -4.43 8.94
C PRO A 217 15.80 -3.66 8.58
N ALA A 218 15.61 -2.49 7.98
CA ALA A 218 16.70 -1.57 7.69
C ALA A 218 17.47 -1.17 8.97
N SER A 219 18.73 -0.82 8.79
CA SER A 219 19.56 -0.38 9.92
C SER A 219 19.01 0.91 10.55
N GLY A 220 18.90 0.94 11.88
CA GLY A 220 18.49 2.12 12.63
C GLY A 220 17.47 1.81 13.73
N GLN A 221 16.91 2.87 14.31
CA GLN A 221 15.81 2.77 15.26
C GLN A 221 14.49 2.99 14.54
N ALA A 222 13.57 2.02 14.60
CA ALA A 222 12.21 2.17 14.08
C ALA A 222 11.49 3.35 14.77
N LEU A 223 10.91 4.23 13.94
CA LEU A 223 10.14 5.39 14.38
C LEU A 223 8.64 5.11 14.43
N LEU A 224 8.20 4.06 13.77
CA LEU A 224 6.86 3.51 13.91
C LEU A 224 6.95 2.16 14.63
N ILE A 225 5.93 1.85 15.42
CA ILE A 225 5.81 0.58 16.14
C ILE A 225 4.39 0.03 15.95
N PRO A 226 4.24 -1.30 15.94
CA PRO A 226 2.92 -1.89 15.92
C PRO A 226 2.21 -1.61 17.25
N ALA A 227 0.97 -1.11 17.15
CA ALA A 227 0.07 -0.91 18.29
C ALA A 227 -1.11 -1.89 18.26
N ILE A 228 -1.52 -2.32 17.06
CA ILE A 228 -2.48 -3.41 16.82
C ILE A 228 -1.93 -4.23 15.66
N LEU A 229 -1.97 -5.56 15.76
CA LEU A 229 -1.70 -6.49 14.66
C LEU A 229 -2.85 -7.48 14.60
N GLU A 230 -3.46 -7.63 13.43
CA GLU A 230 -4.60 -8.54 13.21
C GLU A 230 -5.72 -8.36 14.26
N GLY A 231 -6.00 -7.10 14.64
CA GLY A 231 -7.00 -6.78 15.66
C GLY A 231 -6.57 -7.02 17.11
N GLU A 232 -5.34 -7.48 17.34
CA GLU A 232 -4.81 -7.76 18.69
C GLU A 232 -3.88 -6.63 19.17
N PRO A 233 -4.11 -6.08 20.39
CA PRO A 233 -3.29 -5.00 20.93
C PRO A 233 -1.86 -5.47 21.21
N GLN A 234 -0.90 -4.64 20.82
CA GLN A 234 0.52 -4.93 21.00
C GLN A 234 1.11 -4.18 22.21
N PRO A 235 2.09 -4.77 22.92
CA PRO A 235 2.75 -4.10 24.03
C PRO A 235 3.58 -2.91 23.54
N VAL A 236 3.23 -1.71 24.00
CA VAL A 236 3.96 -0.47 23.69
C VAL A 236 4.72 0.01 24.91
N GLY A 237 6.00 0.36 24.70
CA GLY A 237 6.85 0.90 25.76
C GLY A 237 6.45 2.32 26.16
N LEU A 238 6.64 2.65 27.44
CA LEU A 238 6.47 4.02 27.93
C LEU A 238 7.49 4.98 27.29
N PRO A 239 7.10 6.25 27.05
CA PRO A 239 8.01 7.23 26.47
C PRO A 239 9.23 7.45 27.37
N PRO A 240 10.42 7.74 26.81
CA PRO A 240 11.60 8.01 27.61
C PRO A 240 11.42 9.32 28.40
N ARG A 241 11.69 9.30 29.70
CA ARG A 241 11.40 10.43 30.62
C ARG A 241 12.20 11.71 30.35
N ASN A 242 13.36 11.62 29.67
CA ASN A 242 14.27 12.74 29.43
C ASN A 242 14.88 12.64 28.02
N MET A 243 14.07 12.88 27.00
CA MET A 243 14.57 12.93 25.62
C MET A 243 15.34 14.23 25.40
N PRO A 244 16.62 14.17 24.96
CA PRO A 244 17.34 15.35 24.57
C PRO A 244 16.61 16.05 23.41
N LYS A 245 16.69 17.38 23.37
CA LYS A 245 16.12 18.14 22.27
C LYS A 245 16.89 17.81 21.00
N LEU A 246 16.27 16.99 20.15
CA LEU A 246 16.79 16.67 18.83
C LEU A 246 16.41 17.79 17.86
N ASP A 247 17.39 18.28 17.10
CA ASP A 247 17.18 19.18 15.97
C ASP A 247 16.50 18.44 14.82
N ALA A 248 15.94 19.18 13.87
CA ALA A 248 15.30 18.57 12.71
C ALA A 248 16.31 17.75 11.90
N LEU A 249 15.94 16.51 11.60
CA LEU A 249 16.73 15.62 10.75
C LEU A 249 16.16 15.60 9.33
N PRO A 250 17.01 15.42 8.30
CA PRO A 250 16.52 15.16 6.96
C PRO A 250 15.79 13.81 6.91
N VAL A 251 14.64 13.81 6.24
CA VAL A 251 13.88 12.59 5.90
C VAL A 251 14.28 12.19 4.48
N VAL A 252 14.75 10.95 4.30
CA VAL A 252 15.27 10.44 3.02
C VAL A 252 14.51 9.18 2.64
N PHE A 253 13.85 9.19 1.49
CA PHE A 253 13.25 8.00 0.91
C PHE A 253 14.33 7.21 0.20
N VAL A 254 14.54 5.96 0.60
CA VAL A 254 15.50 5.08 -0.07
C VAL A 254 14.80 4.48 -1.28
N GLU A 255 15.39 4.67 -2.46
CA GLU A 255 14.85 4.09 -3.70
C GLU A 255 14.89 2.57 -3.59
N GLU A 256 13.79 1.93 -3.99
CA GLU A 256 13.70 0.48 -4.15
C GLU A 256 14.80 0.04 -5.13
N SER A 257 15.79 -0.70 -4.64
CA SER A 257 16.64 -1.51 -5.52
C SER A 257 15.85 -2.77 -5.89
N ARG A 258 14.77 -2.62 -6.67
CA ARG A 258 14.07 -3.74 -7.31
C ARG A 258 14.77 -4.13 -8.60
#